data_AF-A0A2X1JH86-F1
#
_entry.id   AF-A0A2X1JH86-F1
#
_cell.length_a   1.000
_cell.length_b   1.000
_cell.length_c   1.000
_cell.angle_alpha   90.00
_cell.angle_beta   90.00
_cell.angle_gamma   90.00
#
_symmetry.space_group_name_H-M   'P 1'
#
loop_
_entity.id
_entity.type
_entity.pdbx_description
1 polymer ?
#
loop_
_entity_poly.entity_id
_entity_poly.type
_entity_poly.pdbx_seq_one_letter_code
_entity_poly.pdbx_strand_id
1 'polypeptide(L)'
;MGCQSLKELKLDYELKPMDFSGIIPALQTKNVDLALAGITITDERKKAIDFSDGYYKSGLLVMVKANNNDVKSVKDLDGKVVAVKSGTGSVDYAKANIKTKDLRQFPNIDKRLYGTGHQPRRRRSARYAKHSVLHQNRR
;
A
#
# COMPACT_ATOMS: atom_id res chain seq x y z
N MET A 1 -10.88 10.77 0.81
CA MET A 1 -11.14 11.84 -0.18
C MET A 1 -10.34 11.52 -1.43
N GLY A 2 -10.98 11.44 -2.60
CA GLY A 2 -10.32 11.15 -3.88
C GLY A 2 -10.62 12.25 -4.89
N CYS A 3 -10.15 12.13 -6.15
CA CYS A 3 -10.33 13.15 -7.21
C CYS A 3 -11.80 13.63 -7.40
N GLN A 4 -12.78 12.88 -6.91
CA GLN A 4 -14.19 13.26 -6.90
C GLN A 4 -14.48 14.48 -6.02
N SER A 5 -13.85 14.60 -4.84
CA SER A 5 -14.05 15.75 -3.94
C SER A 5 -13.41 17.03 -4.47
N LEU A 6 -12.33 16.94 -5.27
CA LEU A 6 -11.70 18.12 -5.88
C LEU A 6 -12.57 18.76 -6.97
N LYS A 7 -13.34 17.94 -7.70
CA LYS A 7 -14.31 18.45 -8.68
C LYS A 7 -15.46 19.19 -8.02
N GLU A 8 -15.90 18.75 -6.84
CA GLU A 8 -16.94 19.42 -6.06
C GLU A 8 -16.47 20.76 -5.49
N LEU A 9 -15.18 20.89 -5.20
CA LEU A 9 -14.55 22.11 -4.66
C LEU A 9 -14.16 23.15 -5.71
N LYS A 10 -14.39 22.90 -7.02
CA LYS A 10 -14.00 23.79 -8.14
C LYS A 10 -12.54 24.26 -8.08
N LEU A 11 -11.64 23.42 -7.60
CA LEU A 11 -10.21 23.72 -7.57
C LEU A 11 -9.58 23.32 -8.91
N ASP A 12 -8.72 24.17 -9.45
CA ASP A 12 -7.83 23.79 -10.54
C ASP A 12 -6.82 22.78 -9.99
N TYR A 13 -6.72 21.61 -10.62
CA TYR A 13 -5.82 20.55 -10.19
C TYR A 13 -5.09 19.93 -11.37
N GLU A 14 -3.82 19.62 -11.16
CA GLU A 14 -3.02 18.81 -12.08
C GLU A 14 -2.67 17.49 -11.39
N LEU A 15 -3.07 16.37 -12.00
CA LEU A 15 -2.71 15.05 -11.48
C LEU A 15 -1.33 14.67 -12.01
N LYS A 16 -0.37 14.52 -11.11
CA LYS A 16 0.99 14.06 -11.41
C LYS A 16 1.21 12.64 -10.86
N PRO A 17 1.10 11.59 -11.69
CA PRO A 17 1.44 10.23 -11.28
C PRO A 17 2.92 10.15 -10.91
N MET A 18 3.24 9.50 -9.80
CA MET A 18 4.62 9.27 -9.37
C MET A 18 4.73 8.02 -8.49
N ASP A 19 5.96 7.56 -8.28
CA ASP A 19 6.24 6.46 -7.37
C ASP A 19 5.97 6.85 -5.92
N PHE A 20 5.47 5.90 -5.13
CA PHE A 20 5.03 6.16 -3.76
C PHE A 20 6.15 6.69 -2.85
N SER A 21 7.38 6.22 -3.05
CA SER A 21 8.56 6.68 -2.31
C SER A 21 8.93 8.13 -2.60
N GLY A 22 8.49 8.70 -3.73
CA GLY A 22 8.76 10.09 -4.10
C GLY A 22 7.78 11.09 -3.50
N ILE A 23 6.65 10.63 -2.97
CA ILE A 23 5.56 11.52 -2.53
C ILE A 23 5.97 12.41 -1.36
N ILE A 24 6.57 11.85 -0.30
CA ILE A 24 6.97 12.63 0.87
C ILE A 24 8.04 13.68 0.51
N PRO A 25 9.13 13.32 -0.19
CA PRO A 25 10.09 14.33 -0.66
C PRO A 25 9.45 15.42 -1.53
N ALA A 26 8.55 15.06 -2.44
CA ALA A 26 7.88 16.02 -3.32
C ALA A 26 7.00 17.03 -2.55
N LEU A 27 6.35 16.59 -1.46
CA LEU A 27 5.63 17.48 -0.55
C LEU A 27 6.59 18.41 0.21
N GLN A 28 7.70 17.88 0.72
CA GLN A 28 8.70 18.66 1.45
C GLN A 28 9.36 19.75 0.58
N THR A 29 9.62 19.44 -0.70
CA THR A 29 10.18 20.40 -1.65
C THR A 29 9.13 21.28 -2.32
N LYS A 30 7.83 21.14 -1.96
CA LYS A 30 6.70 21.85 -2.58
C LYS A 30 6.60 21.65 -4.11
N ASN A 31 7.06 20.50 -4.61
CA ASN A 31 6.86 20.10 -6.01
C ASN A 31 5.41 19.65 -6.26
N VAL A 32 4.73 19.23 -5.20
CA VAL A 32 3.28 18.95 -5.16
C VAL A 32 2.70 19.53 -3.88
N ASP A 33 1.47 20.00 -3.95
CA ASP A 33 0.78 20.62 -2.80
C ASP A 33 -0.08 19.62 -2.02
N LEU A 34 -0.52 18.54 -2.67
CA LEU A 34 -1.42 17.55 -2.08
C LEU A 34 -1.11 16.14 -2.59
N ALA A 35 -1.11 15.17 -1.68
CA ALA A 35 -0.96 13.76 -2.01
C ALA A 35 -2.21 12.94 -1.65
N LEU A 36 -2.81 12.30 -2.65
CA LEU A 36 -3.98 11.42 -2.51
C LEU A 36 -3.60 9.97 -2.80
N ALA A 37 -2.89 9.33 -1.88
CA ALA A 37 -2.25 8.02 -2.14
C ALA A 37 -2.47 6.93 -1.07
N GLY A 38 -3.34 7.13 -0.08
CA GLY A 38 -3.50 6.14 1.01
C GLY A 38 -2.27 6.04 1.91
N ILE A 39 -1.67 7.17 2.26
CA ILE A 39 -0.45 7.24 3.06
C ILE A 39 -0.79 6.95 4.52
N THR A 40 -0.18 5.90 5.09
CA THR A 40 -0.28 5.61 6.51
C THR A 40 0.32 6.76 7.33
N ILE A 41 -0.47 7.29 8.26
CA ILE A 41 -0.06 8.32 9.22
C ILE A 41 0.85 7.66 10.26
N THR A 42 2.06 8.17 10.41
CA THR A 42 3.03 7.76 11.44
C THR A 42 3.65 9.00 12.07
N ASP A 43 4.16 8.89 13.30
CA ASP A 43 4.77 10.03 14.01
C ASP A 43 5.99 10.58 13.28
N GLU A 44 6.78 9.71 12.66
CA GLU A 44 7.91 10.11 11.82
C GLU A 44 7.46 10.95 10.62
N ARG A 45 6.38 10.54 9.95
CA ARG A 45 5.85 11.28 8.79
C ARG A 45 5.19 12.58 9.20
N LYS A 46 4.51 12.62 10.36
CA LYS A 46 3.93 13.85 10.92
C LYS A 46 4.98 14.92 11.24
N LYS A 47 6.22 14.53 11.52
CA LYS A 47 7.33 15.48 11.69
C LYS A 47 7.81 16.07 10.36
N ALA A 48 7.55 15.38 9.25
CA ALA A 48 8.04 15.75 7.93
C ALA A 48 6.99 16.48 7.08
N ILE A 49 5.71 16.13 7.22
CA ILE A 49 4.57 16.67 6.46
C ILE A 49 3.32 16.71 7.32
N ASP A 50 2.40 17.61 6.97
CA ASP A 50 1.07 17.65 7.56
C ASP A 50 0.14 16.59 6.95
N PHE A 51 -0.80 16.10 7.76
CA PHE A 51 -1.84 15.17 7.34
C PHE A 51 -3.22 15.78 7.56
N SER A 52 -4.15 15.46 6.67
CA SER A 52 -5.57 15.64 6.96
C SER A 52 -6.06 14.65 8.03
N ASP A 53 -7.32 14.80 8.44
CA ASP A 53 -8.01 13.72 9.13
C ASP A 53 -7.97 12.43 8.30
N GLY A 54 -7.73 11.32 9.00
CA GLY A 54 -7.69 10.00 8.39
C GLY A 54 -9.05 9.64 7.79
N TYR A 55 -9.10 9.43 6.48
CA TYR A 55 -10.36 9.15 5.78
C TYR A 55 -10.76 7.66 5.74
N TYR A 56 -9.90 6.75 6.23
CA TYR A 56 -10.23 5.34 6.52
C TYR A 56 -9.15 4.71 7.41
N LYS A 57 -9.51 3.68 8.17
CA LYS A 57 -8.53 2.83 8.89
C LYS A 57 -8.02 1.75 7.94
N SER A 58 -6.70 1.67 7.80
CA SER A 58 -6.03 0.66 6.98
C SER A 58 -5.22 -0.30 7.85
N GLY A 59 -5.12 -1.55 7.39
CA GLY A 59 -4.27 -2.59 7.98
C GLY A 59 -3.35 -3.18 6.92
N LEU A 60 -2.27 -3.81 7.37
CA LEU A 60 -1.38 -4.56 6.48
C LEU A 60 -1.93 -5.95 6.24
N LEU A 61 -1.91 -6.38 4.97
CA LEU A 61 -2.35 -7.71 4.56
C LEU A 61 -1.23 -8.38 3.77
N VAL A 62 -1.06 -9.68 4.01
CA VAL A 62 -0.14 -10.53 3.28
C VAL A 62 -0.92 -11.22 2.17
N MET A 63 -0.38 -11.18 0.96
CA MET A 63 -0.95 -11.87 -0.20
C MET A 63 -0.03 -13.01 -0.59
N VAL A 64 -0.58 -14.22 -0.70
CA VAL A 64 0.12 -15.42 -1.14
C VAL A 64 -0.54 -15.99 -2.38
N LYS A 65 0.16 -16.90 -3.09
CA LYS A 65 -0.43 -17.60 -4.23
C LYS A 65 -1.63 -18.42 -3.76
N ALA A 66 -2.66 -18.53 -4.60
CA ALA A 66 -3.92 -19.21 -4.25
C ALA A 66 -3.74 -20.70 -3.85
N ASN A 67 -2.68 -21.34 -4.32
CA ASN A 67 -2.33 -22.73 -4.00
C ASN A 67 -1.30 -22.85 -2.86
N ASN A 68 -0.95 -21.77 -2.17
CA ASN A 68 -0.03 -21.79 -1.04
C ASN A 68 -0.80 -21.95 0.27
N ASN A 69 -0.59 -23.06 0.96
CA ASN A 69 -1.19 -23.35 2.27
C ASN A 69 -0.19 -23.22 3.44
N ASP A 70 1.06 -22.84 3.14
CA ASP A 70 2.19 -22.85 4.08
C ASP A 70 2.34 -21.55 4.87
N VAL A 71 1.62 -20.51 4.49
CA VAL A 71 1.67 -19.19 5.14
C VAL A 71 0.30 -18.88 5.69
N LYS A 72 0.16 -19.00 7.01
CA LYS A 72 -1.10 -18.71 7.73
C LYS A 72 -0.94 -17.56 8.72
N SER A 73 0.30 -17.22 9.06
CA SER A 73 0.66 -16.18 10.00
C SER A 73 1.89 -15.41 9.52
N VAL A 74 2.15 -14.26 10.17
CA VAL A 74 3.34 -13.45 9.90
C VAL A 74 4.63 -14.21 10.20
N LYS A 75 4.63 -15.08 11.22
CA LYS A 75 5.81 -15.90 11.59
C LYS A 75 6.21 -16.86 10.48
N ASP A 76 5.26 -17.33 9.68
CA ASP A 76 5.53 -18.24 8.55
C ASP A 76 6.26 -17.54 7.39
N LEU A 77 6.50 -16.23 7.49
CA LEU A 77 7.30 -15.45 6.55
C LEU A 77 8.79 -15.41 6.92
N ASP A 78 9.16 -15.84 8.13
CA ASP A 78 10.56 -15.92 8.55
C ASP A 78 11.32 -16.91 7.65
N GLY A 79 12.52 -16.51 7.21
CA GLY A 79 13.33 -17.27 6.26
C GLY A 79 12.78 -17.30 4.82
N LYS A 80 11.64 -16.65 4.53
CA LYS A 80 11.10 -16.55 3.17
C LYS A 80 11.52 -15.24 2.49
N VAL A 81 11.36 -15.20 1.17
CA VAL A 81 11.48 -13.97 0.39
C VAL A 81 10.17 -13.20 0.50
N VAL A 82 10.22 -11.97 0.98
CA VAL A 82 9.03 -11.12 1.16
C VAL A 82 9.14 -9.90 0.24
N ALA A 83 8.06 -9.63 -0.50
CA ALA A 83 7.99 -8.52 -1.43
C ALA A 83 7.05 -7.42 -0.92
N VAL A 84 7.60 -6.22 -0.72
CA VAL A 84 6.87 -5.04 -0.20
C VAL A 84 6.91 -3.88 -1.19
N LYS A 85 5.93 -2.97 -1.10
CA LYS A 85 5.94 -1.74 -1.90
C LYS A 85 6.84 -0.70 -1.23
N SER A 86 7.82 -0.19 -1.96
CA SER A 86 8.78 0.82 -1.48
C SER A 86 8.07 2.07 -0.96
N GLY A 87 8.60 2.66 0.11
CA GLY A 87 8.08 3.90 0.70
C GLY A 87 6.77 3.74 1.48
N THR A 88 6.20 2.54 1.58
CA THR A 88 4.98 2.29 2.37
C THR A 88 5.30 1.79 3.77
N GLY A 89 4.34 1.88 4.69
CA GLY A 89 4.49 1.33 6.05
C GLY A 89 4.70 -0.19 6.10
N SER A 90 4.47 -0.91 4.99
CA SER A 90 4.82 -2.32 4.86
C SER A 90 6.31 -2.58 4.97
N VAL A 91 7.16 -1.64 4.52
CA VAL A 91 8.62 -1.76 4.61
C VAL A 91 9.06 -1.73 6.07
N ASP A 92 8.58 -0.73 6.81
CA ASP A 92 8.94 -0.51 8.21
C ASP A 92 8.43 -1.67 9.07
N TYR A 93 7.20 -2.10 8.83
CA TYR A 93 6.63 -3.26 9.51
C TYR A 93 7.42 -4.54 9.24
N ALA A 94 7.76 -4.82 7.98
CA ALA A 94 8.51 -6.03 7.61
C ALA A 94 9.91 -6.05 8.25
N LYS A 95 10.62 -4.91 8.23
CA LYS A 95 11.93 -4.77 8.87
C LYS A 95 11.87 -4.98 10.38
N ALA A 96 10.82 -4.50 11.04
CA ALA A 96 10.68 -4.58 12.49
C ALA A 96 10.16 -5.94 12.99
N ASN A 97 9.37 -6.66 12.18
CA ASN A 97 8.59 -7.80 12.67
C ASN A 97 8.88 -9.14 11.97
N ILE A 98 9.64 -9.15 10.87
CA ILE A 98 9.84 -10.36 10.04
C ILE A 98 11.32 -10.60 9.79
N LYS A 99 11.81 -11.81 10.11
CA LYS A 99 13.18 -12.24 9.84
C LYS A 99 13.26 -12.89 8.47
N THR A 100 13.11 -12.10 7.42
CA THR A 100 13.07 -12.59 6.04
C THR A 100 14.45 -13.02 5.55
N LYS A 101 14.50 -14.00 4.63
CA LYS A 101 15.74 -14.32 3.89
C LYS A 101 16.14 -13.20 2.93
N ASP A 102 15.14 -12.55 2.33
CA ASP A 102 15.33 -11.46 1.36
C ASP A 102 14.08 -10.57 1.38
N LEU A 103 14.26 -9.27 1.65
CA LEU A 103 13.19 -8.27 1.63
C LEU A 103 13.28 -7.45 0.34
N ARG A 104 12.49 -7.85 -0.66
CA ARG A 104 12.46 -7.19 -1.97
C ARG A 104 11.50 -6.01 -1.95
N GLN A 105 12.02 -4.83 -2.23
CA GLN A 105 11.23 -3.62 -2.32
C GLN A 105 10.95 -3.28 -3.79
N PHE A 106 9.70 -3.02 -4.14
CA PHE A 106 9.28 -2.66 -5.49
C PHE A 106 8.56 -1.30 -5.50
N PRO A 107 8.81 -0.43 -6.49
CA PRO A 107 8.12 0.85 -6.58
C PRO A 107 6.61 0.68 -6.83
N ASN A 108 6.22 -0.30 -7.66
CA ASN A 108 4.84 -0.53 -8.08
C ASN A 108 4.41 -1.99 -7.93
N ILE A 109 3.13 -2.20 -7.64
CA ILE A 109 2.54 -3.52 -7.36
C ILE A 109 2.45 -4.37 -8.64
N ASP A 110 2.38 -3.75 -9.82
CA ASP A 110 2.27 -4.47 -11.09
C ASP A 110 3.49 -5.36 -11.34
N LYS A 111 4.70 -4.83 -11.17
CA LYS A 111 5.95 -5.63 -11.29
C LYS A 111 6.02 -6.75 -10.23
N ARG A 112 5.32 -6.61 -9.10
CA ARG A 112 5.28 -7.62 -8.03
C ARG A 112 4.34 -8.77 -8.37
N LEU A 113 3.18 -8.49 -8.97
CA LEU A 113 2.18 -9.51 -9.31
C LEU A 113 2.54 -10.24 -10.61
N TYR A 114 3.14 -9.54 -11.56
CA TYR A 114 3.62 -10.08 -12.82
C TYR A 114 5.13 -10.26 -12.73
N GLY A 115 5.58 -11.34 -12.06
CA GLY A 115 7.00 -11.71 -12.04
C GLY A 115 7.59 -11.61 -13.46
N THR A 116 8.74 -10.93 -13.58
CA THR A 116 9.58 -10.79 -14.78
C THR A 116 9.00 -11.42 -16.06
N GLY A 117 8.34 -10.60 -16.90
CA GLY A 117 8.16 -10.91 -18.32
C GLY A 117 6.78 -11.35 -18.82
N HIS A 118 5.68 -11.20 -18.06
CA HIS A 118 4.34 -11.47 -18.60
C HIS A 118 3.35 -10.35 -18.31
N GLN A 119 3.20 -9.41 -19.26
CA GLN A 119 2.01 -8.56 -19.28
C GLN A 119 0.78 -9.43 -19.56
N PRO A 120 -0.28 -9.36 -18.74
CA PRO A 120 -1.46 -10.17 -18.97
C PRO A 120 -2.26 -9.60 -20.14
N ARG A 121 -2.45 -10.43 -21.18
CA ARG A 121 -3.56 -10.23 -22.12
C ARG A 121 -4.87 -10.18 -21.33
N ARG A 122 -5.69 -9.18 -21.64
CA ARG A 122 -6.97 -8.89 -20.98
C ARG A 122 -7.86 -10.15 -20.87
N ARG A 123 -8.49 -10.29 -19.70
CA ARG A 123 -9.67 -11.11 -19.31
C ARG A 123 -9.38 -12.45 -18.61
N ARG A 124 -9.67 -12.53 -17.30
CA ARG A 124 -10.91 -13.06 -16.66
C ARG A 124 -10.65 -13.38 -15.17
N SER A 125 -11.47 -12.79 -14.30
CA SER A 125 -11.83 -13.20 -12.93
C SER A 125 -10.71 -13.58 -11.94
N ALA A 126 -10.22 -12.59 -11.19
CA ALA A 126 -9.66 -12.83 -9.86
C ALA A 126 -10.81 -13.02 -8.86
N ARG A 127 -10.95 -14.23 -8.30
CA ARG A 127 -11.88 -14.52 -7.20
C ARG A 127 -11.29 -13.97 -5.89
N TYR A 128 -11.98 -12.99 -5.30
CA TYR A 128 -11.78 -12.56 -3.92
C TYR A 128 -12.25 -13.66 -2.97
N ALA A 129 -11.36 -14.18 -2.11
CA ALA A 129 -11.77 -14.96 -0.95
C ALA A 129 -12.06 -13.99 0.21
N LYS A 130 -13.34 -13.64 0.41
CA LYS A 130 -13.85 -13.01 1.64
C LYS A 130 -14.21 -14.12 2.63
N HIS A 131 -13.46 -14.25 3.71
CA HIS A 131 -13.83 -14.94 4.96
C HIS A 131 -12.98 -14.28 6.06
N SER A 132 -13.44 -13.85 7.23
CA SER A 132 -14.74 -13.70 7.87
C SER A 132 -14.47 -12.77 9.06
N VAL A 133 -15.21 -11.66 9.23
CA VAL A 133 -15.45 -11.09 10.57
C VAL A 133 -16.93 -10.77 10.61
N LEU A 134 -17.63 -11.68 11.29
CA LEU A 134 -19.03 -11.62 11.63
C LEU A 134 -19.28 -10.43 12.57
N HIS A 135 -20.46 -9.84 12.41
CA HIS A 135 -21.16 -8.95 13.32
C HIS A 135 -20.69 -8.88 14.78
N GLN A 136 -20.53 -7.64 15.26
CA GLN A 136 -21.03 -7.06 16.53
C GLN A 136 -20.43 -5.64 16.60
N ASN A 137 -21.11 -4.53 16.92
CA ASN A 137 -22.42 -4.30 17.47
C ASN A 137 -22.77 -2.83 17.13
N ARG A 138 -23.94 -2.55 16.54
CA ARG A 138 -24.54 -1.21 16.57
C ARG A 138 -25.37 -1.14 17.85
N ARG A 139 -25.08 -0.19 18.72
CA ARG A 139 -26.08 0.61 19.45
C ARG A 139 -25.52 2.02 19.57
#